data_AF-A0A6M3XTJ4-F1
#
_entry.id   AF-A0A6M3XTJ4-F1
#
_cell.length_a   1.000
_cell.length_b   1.000
_cell.length_c   1.000
_cell.angle_alpha   90.00
_cell.angle_beta   90.00
_cell.angle_gamma   90.00
#
_symmetry.space_group_name_H-M   'P 1'
#
loop_
_entity.id
_entity.type
_entity.pdbx_description
1 polymer ?
#
loop_
_entity_poly.entity_id
_entity_poly.type
_entity_poly.pdbx_seq_one_letter_code
_entity_poly.pdbx_strand_id
1 'polypeptide(L)' 'MKYRVSISFITEREETARKIYKFLSKERGFMRTIRKGEAAEERSHIMLERHYHDEDPTKPCIIIEEDWSE' A
#
# COMPACT_ATOMS: atom_id res chain seq x y z
N MET A 1 -0.33 -4.70 -23.39
CA MET A 1 -0.98 -3.57 -22.68
C MET A 1 -0.84 -3.82 -21.18
N LYS A 2 -0.46 -2.81 -20.40
CA LYS A 2 -0.29 -2.91 -18.94
C LYS A 2 -1.24 -1.92 -18.27
N TYR A 3 -1.77 -2.27 -17.11
CA TYR A 3 -2.67 -1.42 -16.34
C TYR A 3 -2.07 -1.20 -14.97
N ARG A 4 -2.07 0.06 -14.51
CA ARG A 4 -1.70 0.44 -13.15
C ARG A 4 -2.97 0.76 -12.38
N VAL A 5 -3.14 0.12 -11.23
CA VAL A 5 -4.19 0.45 -10.26
C VAL A 5 -3.51 1.04 -9.03
N SER A 6 -4.01 2.18 -8.55
CA SER A 6 -3.53 2.85 -7.34
C SER A 6 -4.74 3.19 -6.47
N ILE A 7 -4.64 2.88 -5.19
CA ILE A 7 -5.72 3.06 -4.22
C ILE A 7 -5.13 3.77 -3.00
N SER A 8 -5.77 4.87 -2.58
CA SER A 8 -5.39 5.64 -1.39
C SER A 8 -6.61 5.82 -0.51
N PHE A 9 -6.48 5.51 0.78
CA PHE A 9 -7.53 5.70 1.78
C PHE A 9 -6.98 6.50 2.96
N ILE A 10 -7.73 7.52 3.38
CA ILE A 10 -7.42 8.30 4.58
C ILE A 10 -8.45 7.92 5.65
N THR A 11 -7.96 7.60 6.84
CA THR A 11 -8.82 7.30 7.98
C THR A 11 -8.22 7.91 9.25
N GLU A 12 -9.08 8.45 10.11
CA GLU A 12 -8.69 9.09 11.36
C GLU A 12 -8.25 8.08 12.43
N ARG A 13 -8.62 6.81 12.27
CA ARG A 13 -8.33 5.75 13.26
C ARG A 13 -7.20 4.85 12.77
N GLU A 14 -6.08 4.88 13.48
CA GLU A 14 -4.93 4.01 13.20
C GLU A 14 -5.30 2.52 13.17
N GLU A 15 -6.19 2.08 14.07
CA GLU A 15 -6.64 0.69 14.11
C GLU A 15 -7.32 0.27 12.79
N THR A 16 -8.14 1.15 12.21
CA THR A 16 -8.79 0.92 10.91
C THR A 16 -7.75 0.86 9.80
N ALA A 17 -6.79 1.80 9.78
CA ALA A 17 -5.72 1.83 8.80
C ALA A 17 -4.89 0.53 8.84
N ARG A 18 -4.53 0.06 10.04
CA ARG A 18 -3.82 -1.21 10.25
C ARG A 18 -4.65 -2.43 9.82
N LYS A 19 -5.96 -2.44 10.04
CA LYS A 19 -6.84 -3.53 9.57
C LYS A 19 -6.89 -3.59 8.05
N ILE A 20 -7.01 -2.43 7.37
CA ILE A 20 -6.98 -2.34 5.91
C ILE A 20 -5.63 -2.81 5.38
N TYR A 21 -4.52 -2.30 5.94
CA TYR A 21 -3.17 -2.71 5.57
C TYR A 21 -3.00 -4.23 5.68
N LYS A 22 -3.32 -4.81 6.84
CA LYS A 22 -3.23 -6.26 7.06
C LYS A 22 -4.12 -7.06 6.12
N PHE A 23 -5.30 -6.56 5.78
CA PHE A 23 -6.18 -7.20 4.81
C PHE A 23 -5.55 -7.20 3.42
N LEU A 24 -5.05 -6.06 2.94
CA LEU A 24 -4.38 -5.95 1.64
C LEU A 24 -3.11 -6.80 1.56
N SER A 25 -2.30 -6.83 2.61
CA SER A 25 -1.11 -7.68 2.69
C SER A 25 -1.44 -9.18 2.64
N LYS A 26 -2.58 -9.60 3.23
CA LYS A 26 -3.05 -11.00 3.13
C LYS A 26 -3.50 -11.34 1.71
N GLU A 27 -4.20 -10.43 1.06
CA GLU A 27 -4.71 -10.58 -0.31
C GLU A 27 -3.66 -10.30 -1.39
N ARG A 28 -2.37 -10.19 -1.01
CA ARG A 28 -1.24 -9.94 -1.91
C ARG A 28 -1.11 -10.95 -3.06
N GLY A 29 -1.71 -12.13 -2.94
CA GLY A 29 -1.84 -13.09 -4.04
C GLY A 29 -2.48 -12.51 -5.30
N PHE A 30 -3.46 -11.61 -5.15
CA PHE A 30 -4.08 -10.90 -6.28
C PHE A 30 -3.18 -9.83 -6.90
N MET A 31 -2.15 -9.39 -6.17
CA MET A 31 -1.19 -8.37 -6.59
C MET A 31 0.07 -8.98 -7.22
N ARG A 32 0.20 -10.31 -7.23
CA ARG A 32 1.26 -11.01 -7.95
C ARG A 32 0.98 -10.96 -9.45
N THR A 33 1.86 -10.31 -10.20
CA THR A 33 1.78 -10.34 -11.67
C THR A 33 2.60 -11.50 -12.20
N ILE A 34 1.96 -12.39 -12.98
CA ILE A 34 2.65 -13.46 -13.72
C ILE A 34 2.86 -12.97 -15.15
N ARG A 35 4.09 -12.98 -15.64
CA ARG A 35 4.42 -12.62 -17.02
C ARG A 35 5.13 -13.79 -17.69
N LYS A 36 4.49 -14.39 -18.72
CA LYS A 36 5.06 -15.48 -19.52
C LYS A 36 5.55 -16.70 -18.69
N GLY A 37 4.89 -17.00 -17.58
CA GLY A 37 5.27 -18.12 -16.70
C GLY A 37 6.36 -17.79 -15.67
N GLU A 38 6.86 -16.55 -15.66
CA GLU A 38 7.82 -16.03 -14.68
C GLU A 38 7.16 -14.96 -13.79
N ALA A 39 7.68 -14.76 -12.58
CA ALA A 39 7.27 -13.66 -11.72
C ALA A 39 7.61 -12.34 -12.43
N ALA A 40 6.61 -11.49 -12.65
CA ALA A 40 6.86 -10.18 -13.24
C ALA A 40 7.60 -9.30 -12.22
N GLU A 41 8.69 -8.68 -12.63
CA GLU A 41 9.48 -7.74 -11.80
C GLU A 41 8.71 -6.48 -11.35
N GLU A 42 7.46 -6.29 -11.80
CA GLU A 42 6.64 -5.16 -11.39
C GLU A 42 6.16 -5.37 -9.94
N ARG A 43 6.93 -4.77 -9.02
CA ARG A 43 6.67 -4.88 -7.59
C ARG A 43 5.39 -4.13 -7.22
N SER A 44 4.40 -4.87 -6.73
CA SER A 44 3.29 -4.31 -5.98
C SER A 44 3.80 -3.80 -4.64
N HIS A 45 3.38 -2.61 -4.26
CA HIS A 45 3.81 -1.93 -3.04
C HIS A 45 2.57 -1.54 -2.23
N ILE A 46 2.55 -1.93 -0.96
CA ILE A 46 1.52 -1.53 0.00
C ILE A 46 2.22 -0.70 1.06
N MET A 47 1.70 0.50 1.32
CA MET A 47 2.29 1.44 2.26
C MET A 47 1.23 1.95 3.23
N LEU A 48 1.59 2.01 4.51
CA LEU A 48 0.80 2.63 5.56
C LEU A 48 1.53 3.87 6.05
N GLU A 49 0.90 5.03 5.90
CA GLU A 49 1.47 6.32 6.29
C GLU A 49 0.62 6.98 7.39
N ARG A 50 1.28 7.69 8.30
CA ARG A 50 0.63 8.67 9.17
C ARG A 50 0.68 10.04 8.51
N HIS A 51 -0.50 10.61 8.26
CA HIS A 51 -0.66 11.95 7.75
C HIS A 51 -0.84 12.94 8.91
N TYR A 52 -0.25 14.12 8.78
CA TYR A 52 -0.34 15.21 9.76
C TYR A 52 -1.10 16.42 9.22
N HIS A 53 -1.82 16.27 8.11
CA HIS A 53 -2.33 17.40 7.33
C HIS A 53 -3.31 18.31 8.10
N ASP A 54 -3.97 17.77 9.13
CA ASP A 54 -4.86 18.52 10.04
C ASP A 54 -4.12 19.19 11.22
N GLU A 55 -2.92 18.72 11.59
CA GLU A 55 -2.08 19.30 12.65
C GLU A 55 -1.05 20.30 12.10
N ASP A 56 -0.37 19.91 11.01
CA ASP A 56 0.64 20.70 10.31
C ASP A 56 0.75 20.21 8.84
N PRO A 57 0.23 20.98 7.86
CA PRO A 57 0.25 20.60 6.45
C PRO A 57 1.66 20.63 5.84
N THR A 58 2.66 21.21 6.53
CA THR A 58 4.06 21.23 6.09
C THR A 58 4.86 20.04 6.60
N LYS A 59 4.31 19.31 7.58
CA LYS A 59 4.96 18.15 8.17
C LYS A 59 4.84 16.94 7.23
N PRO A 60 5.97 16.28 6.89
CA PRO A 60 5.94 15.14 5.99
C PRO A 60 5.17 13.97 6.62
N CYS A 61 4.49 13.20 5.78
CA CYS A 61 3.92 11.92 6.19
C CYS A 61 5.03 10.98 6.68
N ILE A 62 4.71 10.15 7.67
CA ILE A 62 5.65 9.16 8.20
C ILE A 62 5.17 7.77 7.79
N ILE A 63 6.03 7.01 7.11
CA ILE A 63 5.77 5.60 6.80
C ILE A 63 5.82 4.81 8.10
N ILE A 64 4.73 4.12 8.42
CA ILE A 64 4.59 3.25 9.59
C ILE A 64 4.97 1.82 9.23
N GLU A 65 4.46 1.32 8.09
CA GLU A 65 4.71 -0.02 7.57
C GLU A 65 4.74 0.02 6.04
N GLU A 66 5.61 -0.79 5.43
CA GLU A 66 5.70 -0.98 3.99
C GLU A 66 5.87 -2.47 3.65
N ASP A 67 5.27 -2.91 2.54
CA ASP A 67 5.40 -4.26 2.01
C ASP A 67 5.62 -4.22 0.49
N TRP A 68 6.68 -4.90 0.04
CA TRP A 68 7.08 -5.02 -1.35
C TRP A 68 6.87 -6.45 -1.84
N SER A 69 6.24 -6.63 -3.00
CA SER A 69 6.26 -7.91 -3.68
C SER A 69 7.65 -8.22 -4.23
N GLU A 70 8.39 -9.14 -3.59
CA GLU A 70 9.49 -9.87 -4.23
C GLU A 70 9.01 -10.68 -5.45
#